data_AF-X0ZKF4-F1
#
_entry.id   AF-X0ZKF4-F1
#
_cell.length_a   1.000
_cell.length_b   1.000
_cell.length_c   1.000
_cell.angle_alpha   90.00
_cell.angle_beta   90.00
_cell.angle_gamma   90.00
#
_symmetry.space_group_name_H-M   'P 1'
#
loop_
_entity.id
_entity.type
_entity.pdbx_description
1 polymer ?
#
loop_
_entity_poly.entity_id
_entity_poly.type
_entity_poly.pdbx_seq_one_letter_code
_entity_poly.pdbx_strand_id
1 'polypeptide(L)'
;MSGEGVCNPLDETQLLANIATLQAAVDDLDADVVLLQADVDAIEALVAAEGILEETGGELTTDGNEQNVYINNAPAGVYVPTWFNLNFTNHTATETVVIRTYYRTAPGGAWVRDDNEPVVGIPVNLLVWVKLKEARYGIRVTIEKTVGTNRAYVWQVFYEV
;
A
#
# COMPACT_ATOMS: atom_id res chain seq x y z
N MET A 1 27.38 -80.22 11.96
CA MET A 1 28.03 -78.93 11.62
C MET A 1 28.01 -78.84 10.11
N SER A 2 27.47 -77.84 9.45
CA SER A 2 26.99 -76.51 9.83
C SER A 2 25.87 -76.16 8.86
N GLY A 3 24.72 -75.76 9.39
CA GLY A 3 23.68 -75.15 8.57
C GLY A 3 24.11 -73.73 8.23
N GLU A 4 24.80 -73.56 7.11
CA GLU A 4 24.87 -72.26 6.46
C GLU A 4 23.55 -72.09 5.71
N GLY A 5 22.67 -71.26 6.28
CA GLY A 5 21.45 -70.85 5.61
C GLY A 5 21.80 -70.29 4.24
N VAL A 6 21.19 -70.84 3.19
CA VAL A 6 21.38 -70.36 1.82
C VAL A 6 20.70 -68.99 1.74
N CYS A 7 21.46 -67.92 2.00
CA CYS A 7 21.05 -66.57 1.63
C CYS A 7 20.90 -66.53 0.11
N ASN A 8 19.74 -66.12 -0.41
CA ASN A 8 19.58 -65.91 -1.83
C ASN A 8 20.43 -64.69 -2.25
N PRO A 9 21.48 -64.86 -3.09
CA PRO A 9 22.37 -63.78 -3.49
C PRO A 9 21.73 -62.77 -4.46
N LEU A 10 20.46 -62.96 -4.86
CA LEU A 10 19.75 -62.08 -5.79
C LEU A 10 19.31 -60.73 -5.22
N ASP A 11 19.41 -60.47 -3.91
CA ASP A 11 18.77 -59.26 -3.38
C ASP A 11 19.71 -58.06 -3.16
N GLU A 12 21.03 -58.24 -3.15
CA GLU A 12 21.96 -57.11 -2.95
C GLU A 12 22.14 -56.26 -4.22
N THR A 13 22.22 -56.88 -5.40
CA THR A 13 22.35 -56.14 -6.67
C THR A 13 21.09 -55.33 -6.98
N GLN A 14 19.90 -55.89 -6.73
CA GLN A 14 18.64 -55.19 -6.90
C GLN A 14 18.49 -54.06 -5.88
N LEU A 15 18.88 -54.31 -4.63
CA LEU A 15 18.89 -53.28 -3.58
C LEU A 15 19.83 -52.12 -3.94
N LEU A 16 21.04 -52.40 -4.43
CA LEU A 16 21.98 -51.37 -4.87
C LEU A 16 21.44 -50.55 -6.06
N ALA A 17 20.77 -51.20 -7.02
CA ALA A 17 20.13 -50.50 -8.14
C ALA A 17 18.98 -49.60 -7.67
N ASN A 18 18.17 -50.07 -6.72
CA ASN A 18 17.09 -49.28 -6.12
C ASN A 18 17.66 -48.09 -5.33
N ILE A 19 18.74 -48.28 -4.56
CA ILE A 19 19.43 -47.19 -3.85
C ILE A 19 19.93 -46.14 -4.83
N ALA A 20 20.60 -46.55 -5.91
CA ALA A 20 21.08 -45.63 -6.93
C ALA A 20 19.94 -44.85 -7.61
N THR A 21 18.80 -45.51 -7.86
CA THR A 21 17.60 -44.86 -8.42
C THR A 21 17.01 -43.85 -7.44
N LEU A 22 16.93 -44.19 -6.16
CA LEU A 22 16.45 -43.29 -5.11
C LEU A 22 17.37 -42.09 -4.92
N GLN A 23 18.69 -42.30 -4.99
CA GLN A 23 19.68 -41.22 -4.91
C GLN A 23 19.51 -40.23 -6.08
N ALA A 24 19.40 -40.72 -7.31
CA ALA A 24 19.15 -39.85 -8.47
C ALA A 24 17.85 -39.05 -8.31
N ALA A 25 16.77 -39.68 -7.85
CA ALA A 25 15.50 -38.97 -7.59
C ALA A 25 15.61 -37.93 -6.46
N VAL A 26 16.42 -38.19 -5.43
CA VAL A 26 16.69 -37.22 -4.37
C VAL A 26 17.52 -36.05 -4.90
N ASP A 27 18.52 -36.29 -5.73
CA ASP A 27 19.34 -35.25 -6.35
C ASP A 27 18.49 -34.34 -7.26
N ASP A 28 17.56 -34.93 -8.03
CA ASP A 28 16.59 -34.18 -8.85
C ASP A 28 15.67 -33.31 -7.98
N LEU A 29 15.14 -33.86 -6.88
CA LEU A 29 14.30 -33.10 -5.93
C LEU A 29 15.06 -31.96 -5.25
N ASP A 30 16.34 -32.16 -4.91
CA ASP A 30 17.17 -31.12 -4.32
C ASP A 30 17.38 -29.95 -5.31
N ALA A 31 17.62 -30.27 -6.58
CA ALA A 31 17.73 -29.27 -7.65
C ALA A 31 16.41 -28.48 -7.82
N ASP A 32 15.26 -29.16 -7.81
CA ASP A 32 13.95 -28.52 -7.90
C ASP A 32 13.67 -27.59 -6.70
N VAL A 33 14.05 -28.00 -5.47
CA VAL A 33 13.89 -27.18 -4.26
C VAL A 33 14.73 -25.90 -4.34
N VAL A 34 15.96 -25.99 -4.88
CA VAL A 34 16.82 -24.81 -5.08
C VAL A 34 16.18 -23.83 -6.05
N LEU A 35 15.58 -24.31 -7.15
CA LEU A 35 14.89 -23.44 -8.11
C LEU A 35 13.64 -22.80 -7.48
N LEU A 36 12.84 -23.57 -6.75
CA LEU A 36 11.67 -23.05 -6.05
C LEU A 36 12.03 -21.98 -5.02
N GLN A 37 13.14 -22.14 -4.29
CA GLN A 37 13.60 -21.13 -3.34
C GLN A 37 13.97 -19.83 -4.06
N ALA A 38 14.62 -19.91 -5.22
CA ALA A 38 14.94 -18.73 -6.02
C ALA A 38 13.67 -18.01 -6.52
N ASP A 39 12.65 -18.75 -6.92
CA ASP A 39 11.35 -18.18 -7.30
C ASP A 39 10.64 -17.53 -6.11
N VAL A 40 10.66 -18.17 -4.92
CA VAL A 40 10.11 -17.59 -3.69
C VAL A 40 10.82 -16.29 -3.33
N ASP A 41 12.16 -16.27 -3.35
CA ASP A 41 12.94 -15.07 -3.05
C ASP A 41 12.64 -13.94 -4.05
N ALA A 42 12.48 -14.27 -5.34
CA ALA A 42 12.11 -13.32 -6.37
C ALA A 42 10.69 -12.76 -6.16
N ILE A 43 9.72 -13.61 -5.79
CA ILE A 43 8.36 -13.20 -5.46
C ILE A 43 8.35 -12.32 -4.21
N GLU A 44 9.09 -12.68 -3.16
CA GLU A 44 9.19 -11.85 -1.96
C GLU A 44 9.82 -10.49 -2.26
N ALA A 45 10.86 -10.43 -3.09
CA ALA A 45 11.47 -9.18 -3.54
C ALA A 45 10.48 -8.34 -4.36
N LEU A 46 9.69 -8.97 -5.25
CA LEU A 46 8.64 -8.29 -6.00
C LEU A 46 7.52 -7.80 -5.10
N VAL A 47 7.02 -8.60 -4.16
CA VAL A 47 5.95 -8.22 -3.21
C VAL A 47 6.41 -7.09 -2.29
N ALA A 48 7.66 -7.14 -1.80
CA ALA A 48 8.24 -6.08 -0.98
C ALA A 48 8.45 -4.78 -1.77
N ALA A 49 8.86 -4.87 -3.05
CA ALA A 49 8.95 -3.73 -3.95
C ALA A 49 7.58 -3.23 -4.40
N GLU A 50 6.60 -4.13 -4.50
CA GLU A 50 5.24 -3.83 -4.84
C GLU A 50 4.53 -3.16 -3.71
N GLY A 51 4.94 -3.30 -2.43
CA GLY A 51 4.52 -2.48 -1.27
C GLY A 51 3.88 -1.16 -1.69
N ILE A 52 2.57 -1.21 -1.82
CA ILE A 52 1.81 -0.64 -2.95
C ILE A 52 1.49 0.80 -2.64
N LEU A 53 2.14 1.72 -3.35
CA LEU A 53 1.63 3.08 -3.46
C LEU A 53 0.30 3.01 -4.23
N GLU A 54 -0.79 2.87 -3.50
CA GLU A 54 -2.12 3.04 -4.04
C GLU A 54 -2.44 4.53 -4.20
N GLU A 55 -3.26 4.84 -5.21
CA GLU A 55 -3.76 6.17 -5.49
C GLU A 55 -5.28 6.19 -5.47
N THR A 56 -5.86 7.22 -4.83
CA THR A 56 -7.25 7.60 -5.03
C THR A 56 -7.34 9.08 -5.38
N GLY A 57 -8.33 9.46 -6.17
CA GLY A 57 -8.53 10.86 -6.54
C GLY A 57 -9.93 11.16 -7.02
N GLY A 58 -10.17 12.42 -7.34
CA GLY A 58 -11.45 12.88 -7.84
C GLY A 58 -11.48 14.37 -8.13
N GLU A 59 -12.67 14.88 -8.37
CA GLU A 59 -12.93 16.30 -8.54
C GLU A 59 -14.01 16.75 -7.54
N LEU A 60 -13.82 17.91 -6.92
CA LEU A 60 -14.81 18.51 -6.02
C LEU A 60 -15.02 19.97 -6.41
N THR A 61 -16.29 20.35 -6.57
CA THR A 61 -16.69 21.75 -6.76
C THR A 61 -17.02 22.39 -5.43
N THR A 62 -16.32 23.47 -5.09
CA THR A 62 -16.55 24.19 -3.84
C THR A 62 -17.95 24.79 -3.79
N ASP A 63 -18.61 24.78 -2.63
CA ASP A 63 -19.97 25.35 -2.47
C ASP A 63 -20.07 26.50 -1.45
N GLY A 64 -18.98 26.81 -0.76
CA GLY A 64 -18.94 27.83 0.29
C GLY A 64 -19.10 27.29 1.71
N ASN A 65 -19.44 26.00 1.86
CA ASN A 65 -19.34 25.29 3.12
C ASN A 65 -18.01 24.51 3.20
N GLU A 66 -17.67 24.03 4.40
CA GLU A 66 -16.59 23.05 4.56
C GLU A 66 -17.05 21.69 4.01
N GLN A 67 -16.42 21.24 2.93
CA GLN A 67 -16.74 19.99 2.24
C GLN A 67 -15.61 18.98 2.40
N ASN A 68 -15.95 17.70 2.51
CA ASN A 68 -14.97 16.62 2.55
C ASN A 68 -14.40 16.38 1.15
N VAL A 69 -13.10 16.59 0.98
CA VAL A 69 -12.39 16.24 -0.26
C VAL A 69 -11.94 14.80 -0.20
N TYR A 70 -11.33 14.41 0.92
CA TYR A 70 -10.85 13.06 1.16
C TYR A 70 -11.24 12.60 2.56
N ILE A 71 -11.65 11.33 2.67
CA ILE A 71 -11.90 10.69 3.96
C ILE A 71 -11.48 9.23 3.91
N ASN A 72 -10.57 8.85 4.80
CA ASN A 72 -10.36 7.45 5.17
C ASN A 72 -10.95 7.24 6.56
N ASN A 73 -12.15 6.66 6.59
CA ASN A 73 -12.91 6.50 7.82
C ASN A 73 -12.67 5.10 8.39
N ALA A 74 -11.95 5.05 9.54
CA ALA A 74 -11.63 3.81 10.24
C ALA A 74 -10.89 2.76 9.39
N PRO A 75 -9.62 3.03 8.99
CA PRO A 75 -8.82 2.06 8.26
C PRO A 75 -8.65 0.74 9.04
N ALA A 76 -8.50 -0.37 8.32
CA ALA A 76 -8.37 -1.71 8.92
C ALA A 76 -7.06 -1.87 9.72
N GLY A 77 -6.04 -1.07 9.40
CA GLY A 77 -4.73 -1.04 10.05
C GLY A 77 -4.21 0.38 10.27
N VAL A 78 -2.89 0.51 10.46
CA VAL A 78 -2.24 1.82 10.42
C VAL A 78 -2.19 2.26 8.97
N TYR A 79 -2.92 3.33 8.65
CA TYR A 79 -2.90 3.91 7.32
C TYR A 79 -1.72 4.87 7.21
N VAL A 80 -0.88 4.68 6.19
CA VAL A 80 0.37 5.41 5.96
C VAL A 80 0.24 6.24 4.67
N PRO A 81 -0.43 7.40 4.73
CA PRO A 81 -0.51 8.28 3.57
C PRO A 81 0.81 9.01 3.35
N THR A 82 1.22 9.13 2.10
CA THR A 82 2.42 9.88 1.75
C THR A 82 2.07 11.34 1.53
N TRP A 83 1.12 11.62 0.62
CA TRP A 83 0.80 12.98 0.18
C TRP A 83 -0.68 13.11 -0.23
N PHE A 84 -1.30 14.23 0.13
CA PHE A 84 -2.54 14.72 -0.48
C PHE A 84 -2.20 15.89 -1.41
N ASN A 85 -2.66 15.83 -2.65
CA ASN A 85 -2.44 16.86 -3.65
C ASN A 85 -3.77 17.48 -4.08
N LEU A 86 -3.78 18.80 -4.26
CA LEU A 86 -4.92 19.55 -4.78
C LEU A 86 -4.46 20.50 -5.89
N ASN A 87 -5.11 20.40 -7.05
CA ASN A 87 -4.79 21.19 -8.22
C ASN A 87 -5.65 22.46 -8.30
N PHE A 88 -4.98 23.61 -8.21
CA PHE A 88 -5.49 24.98 -8.25
C PHE A 88 -5.46 25.63 -9.64
N THR A 89 -5.32 24.88 -10.74
CA THR A 89 -5.40 25.44 -12.11
C THR A 89 -6.67 26.28 -12.34
N ASN A 90 -7.79 25.94 -11.71
CA ASN A 90 -9.06 26.67 -11.83
C ASN A 90 -9.20 27.85 -10.86
N HIS A 91 -8.23 28.07 -9.96
CA HIS A 91 -8.25 29.14 -8.97
C HIS A 91 -7.87 30.48 -9.60
N THR A 92 -8.49 31.58 -9.17
CA THR A 92 -8.19 32.92 -9.70
C THR A 92 -7.87 33.89 -8.57
N ALA A 93 -7.54 35.14 -8.92
CA ALA A 93 -7.04 36.12 -7.96
C ALA A 93 -8.08 36.58 -6.92
N THR A 94 -9.36 36.28 -7.13
CA THR A 94 -10.47 36.76 -6.29
C THR A 94 -10.96 35.73 -5.30
N GLU A 95 -10.43 34.51 -5.36
CA GLU A 95 -10.85 33.39 -4.52
C GLU A 95 -9.97 33.28 -3.27
N THR A 96 -10.60 32.82 -2.19
CA THR A 96 -9.90 32.31 -1.03
C THR A 96 -10.52 30.98 -0.67
N VAL A 97 -9.69 29.96 -0.52
CA VAL A 97 -10.10 28.67 0.02
C VAL A 97 -9.22 28.29 1.21
N VAL A 98 -9.74 27.44 2.08
CA VAL A 98 -9.04 26.94 3.24
C VAL A 98 -9.05 25.43 3.20
N ILE A 99 -7.86 24.83 3.19
CA ILE A 99 -7.68 23.38 3.28
C ILE A 99 -7.45 23.05 4.76
N ARG A 100 -8.12 22.02 5.27
CA ARG A 100 -7.94 21.56 6.66
C ARG A 100 -7.73 20.07 6.72
N THR A 101 -6.87 19.66 7.65
CA THR A 101 -6.64 18.25 7.95
C THR A 101 -7.19 17.93 9.33
N TYR A 102 -7.85 16.78 9.42
CA TYR A 102 -8.45 16.26 10.64
C TYR A 102 -8.04 14.81 10.86
N TYR A 103 -7.84 14.46 12.12
CA TYR A 103 -7.50 13.10 12.54
C TYR A 103 -8.42 12.65 13.67
N ARG A 104 -8.54 11.33 13.82
CA ARG A 104 -9.12 10.71 15.01
C ARG A 104 -8.03 10.10 15.87
N THR A 105 -8.15 10.28 17.18
CA THR A 105 -7.24 9.70 18.18
C THR A 105 -7.78 8.42 18.82
N ALA A 106 -9.04 8.06 18.55
CA ALA A 106 -9.70 6.85 19.05
C ALA A 106 -10.72 6.30 18.04
N PRO A 107 -11.07 4.99 18.10
CA PRO A 107 -12.10 4.39 17.26
C PRO A 107 -13.44 5.11 17.45
N GLY A 108 -14.04 5.59 16.35
CA GLY A 108 -15.31 6.33 16.40
C GLY A 108 -15.24 7.71 17.10
N GLY A 109 -14.05 8.20 17.44
CA GLY A 109 -13.86 9.49 18.10
C GLY A 109 -14.25 10.70 17.24
N ALA A 110 -14.26 11.88 17.87
CA ALA A 110 -14.47 13.13 17.15
C ALA A 110 -13.29 13.44 16.22
N TRP A 111 -13.57 14.18 15.14
CA TRP A 111 -12.53 14.72 14.25
C TRP A 111 -11.84 15.89 14.92
N VAL A 112 -10.53 15.77 15.16
CA VAL A 112 -9.70 16.84 15.73
C VAL A 112 -8.91 17.47 14.60
N ARG A 113 -8.98 18.81 14.49
CA ARG A 113 -8.22 19.56 13.49
C ARG A 113 -6.75 19.57 13.87
N ASP A 114 -5.88 19.26 12.92
CA ASP A 114 -4.43 19.28 13.12
C ASP A 114 -3.80 20.48 12.40
N ASP A 115 -4.18 20.71 11.14
CA ASP A 115 -3.64 21.80 10.33
C ASP A 115 -4.72 22.54 9.53
N ASN A 116 -4.38 23.75 9.10
CA ASN A 116 -5.24 24.67 8.36
C ASN A 116 -4.40 25.59 7.45
N GLU A 117 -4.49 25.39 6.14
CA GLU A 117 -3.74 26.15 5.13
C GLU A 117 -4.69 27.03 4.29
N PRO A 118 -4.66 28.36 4.46
CA PRO A 118 -5.40 29.26 3.60
C PRO A 118 -4.66 29.52 2.28
N VAL A 119 -5.36 29.36 1.16
CA VAL A 119 -4.88 29.73 -0.18
C VAL A 119 -5.67 30.96 -0.63
N VAL A 120 -4.96 32.08 -0.81
CA VAL A 120 -5.53 33.39 -1.15
C VAL A 120 -4.99 33.85 -2.50
N GLY A 121 -5.89 34.16 -3.42
CA GLY A 121 -5.54 34.60 -4.76
C GLY A 121 -4.77 33.52 -5.53
N ILE A 122 -4.08 33.90 -6.62
CA ILE A 122 -3.39 32.93 -7.47
C ILE A 122 -2.17 32.37 -6.71
N PRO A 123 -2.16 31.07 -6.36
CA PRO A 123 -1.00 30.50 -5.68
C PRO A 123 0.19 30.44 -6.63
N VAL A 124 1.39 30.63 -6.09
CA VAL A 124 2.65 30.56 -6.86
C VAL A 124 2.82 29.17 -7.49
N ASN A 125 2.44 28.13 -6.73
CA ASN A 125 2.39 26.76 -7.20
C ASN A 125 0.93 26.34 -7.35
N LEU A 126 0.54 25.96 -8.56
CA LEU A 126 -0.84 25.50 -8.83
C LEU A 126 -1.12 24.11 -8.23
N LEU A 127 -0.09 23.32 -7.90
CA LEU A 127 -0.26 22.08 -7.18
C LEU A 127 0.14 22.28 -5.72
N VAL A 128 -0.87 22.29 -4.84
CA VAL A 128 -0.65 22.36 -3.38
C VAL A 128 -0.63 20.94 -2.85
N TRP A 129 0.43 20.60 -2.11
CA TRP A 129 0.61 19.30 -1.49
C TRP A 129 0.61 19.44 0.01
N VAL A 130 -0.07 18.52 0.68
CA VAL A 130 -0.17 18.43 2.14
C VAL A 130 0.35 17.08 2.56
N LYS A 131 1.39 17.08 3.40
CA LYS A 131 1.88 15.83 4.01
C LYS A 131 0.88 15.37 5.05
N LEU A 132 0.34 14.17 4.87
CA LEU A 132 -0.55 13.56 5.85
C LEU A 132 0.28 12.75 6.87
N LYS A 133 -0.19 12.69 8.10
CA LYS A 133 0.39 11.87 9.16
C LYS A 133 -0.21 10.47 9.11
N GLU A 134 0.56 9.49 9.54
CA GLU A 134 0.06 8.14 9.79
C GLU A 134 -1.11 8.18 10.77
N ALA A 135 -2.15 7.41 10.50
CA ALA A 135 -3.31 7.36 11.38
C ALA A 135 -3.97 5.98 11.40
N ARG A 136 -4.32 5.54 12.60
CA ARG A 136 -5.04 4.29 12.82
C ARG A 136 -6.56 4.43 12.81
N TYR A 137 -7.08 5.60 13.19
CA TYR A 137 -8.52 5.75 13.47
C TYR A 137 -9.27 6.61 12.44
N GLY A 138 -8.54 7.26 11.54
CA GLY A 138 -9.09 7.95 10.40
C GLY A 138 -8.42 9.29 10.12
N ILE A 139 -8.48 9.68 8.85
CA ILE A 139 -7.97 10.94 8.32
C ILE A 139 -9.07 11.57 7.47
N ARG A 140 -9.17 12.89 7.53
CA ARG A 140 -10.11 13.65 6.71
C ARG A 140 -9.49 14.96 6.27
N VAL A 141 -9.53 15.21 4.98
CA VAL A 141 -9.10 16.49 4.38
C VAL A 141 -10.34 17.20 3.84
N THR A 142 -10.49 18.46 4.21
CA THR A 142 -11.62 19.29 3.80
C THR A 142 -11.15 20.52 3.06
N ILE A 143 -12.03 21.08 2.22
CA ILE A 143 -11.87 22.39 1.62
C ILE A 143 -13.09 23.25 1.92
N GLU A 144 -12.87 24.53 2.17
CA GLU A 144 -13.92 25.53 2.30
C GLU A 144 -13.57 26.72 1.43
N LYS A 145 -14.52 27.20 0.62
CA LYS A 145 -14.37 28.47 -0.10
C LYS A 145 -14.92 29.61 0.77
N THR A 146 -14.03 30.49 1.23
CA THR A 146 -14.41 31.63 2.07
C THR A 146 -14.69 32.90 1.26
N VAL A 147 -14.09 33.03 0.07
CA VAL A 147 -14.31 34.17 -0.84
C VAL A 147 -14.31 33.70 -2.31
N GLY A 148 -15.10 34.36 -3.15
CA GLY A 148 -15.08 34.20 -4.60
C GLY A 148 -16.09 33.17 -5.15
N THR A 149 -15.83 32.69 -6.37
CA THR A 149 -16.74 31.81 -7.12
C THR A 149 -16.50 30.33 -6.79
N ASN A 150 -17.54 29.51 -6.93
CA ASN A 150 -17.42 28.05 -6.85
C ASN A 150 -16.49 27.54 -7.95
N ARG A 151 -15.52 26.70 -7.59
CA ARG A 151 -14.53 26.13 -8.52
C ARG A 151 -14.40 24.64 -8.31
N ALA A 152 -14.22 23.93 -9.41
CA ALA A 152 -13.85 22.52 -9.40
C ALA A 152 -12.34 22.37 -9.17
N TYR A 153 -11.95 21.54 -8.22
CA TYR A 153 -10.57 21.20 -7.92
C TYR A 153 -10.36 19.69 -8.05
N VAL A 154 -9.34 19.31 -8.80
CA VAL A 154 -8.91 17.91 -8.91
C VAL A 154 -7.97 17.59 -7.75
N TRP A 155 -8.18 16.45 -7.10
CA TRP A 155 -7.40 16.03 -5.95
C TRP A 155 -6.97 14.57 -6.06
N GLN A 156 -5.86 14.24 -5.42
CA GLN A 156 -5.28 12.89 -5.38
C GLN A 156 -4.64 12.63 -4.01
N VAL A 157 -4.63 11.37 -3.58
CA VAL A 157 -3.95 10.89 -2.38
C VAL A 157 -3.17 9.64 -2.73
N PHE A 158 -1.92 9.60 -2.30
CA PHE A 158 -1.05 8.43 -2.39
C PHE A 158 -0.84 7.83 -1.00
N TYR A 159 -0.88 6.51 -0.89
CA TYR A 159 -0.71 5.81 0.38
C TYR A 159 -0.12 4.42 0.20
N GLU A 160 0.59 3.96 1.23
CA GLU A 160 1.09 2.60 1.32
C GLU A 160 0.01 1.69 1.94
N VAL A 161 -0.05 0.43 1.48
CA VAL A 161 -0.98 -0.61 1.94
C VAL A 161 -0.26 -1.72 2.67
#